data_AF-A0A1H5LPN3-F1
#
_entry.id   AF-A0A1H5LPN3-F1
#
_cell.length_a   1.000
_cell.length_b   1.000
_cell.length_c   1.000
_cell.angle_alpha   90.00
_cell.angle_beta   90.00
_cell.angle_gamma   90.00
#
_symmetry.space_group_name_H-M   'P 1'
#
loop_
_entity.id
_entity.type
_entity.pdbx_description
1 polymer ?
#
loop_
_entity_poly.entity_id
_entity_poly.type
_entity_poly.pdbx_seq_one_letter_code
_entity_poly.pdbx_strand_id
1 'polypeptide(L)'
;MVLETAESDVEAWITTSGSRWGAKRFLKLVDGFVFGIVNALFAPTWKEKIRLTVKVLRLNAPMGLLYWGCWYIFLGYHLYTWASSLMGLTVEPTPATSMLMGVVNSAVVIIVAPNIIRQFCLFFISSNIHYFGDVMPRNALQQTQVMNRWWLWPFQLFCFNFGSTHCIHHFVVKDPFYLRQMTAPFAHKVLAEAGVRFNDFGTYKRANRYNLTLPDA
;
A
#
# COMPACT_ATOMS: atom_id res chain seq x y z
N MET A 1 -9.96 -4.04 -18.10
CA MET A 1 -8.57 -4.32 -17.71
C MET A 1 -8.44 -5.82 -17.59
N VAL A 2 -8.06 -6.47 -18.68
CA VAL A 2 -7.83 -7.92 -18.71
C VAL A 2 -6.36 -8.07 -18.32
N LEU A 3 -6.08 -8.51 -17.09
CA LEU A 3 -4.71 -8.72 -16.64
C LEU A 3 -4.12 -9.90 -17.42
N GLU A 4 -3.29 -9.57 -18.41
CA GLU A 4 -2.27 -10.46 -18.95
C GLU A 4 -1.33 -10.88 -17.82
N THR A 5 -0.93 -12.15 -17.85
CA THR A 5 0.02 -12.86 -16.99
C THR A 5 0.79 -12.03 -15.94
N ALA A 6 0.66 -12.43 -14.67
CA ALA A 6 1.17 -11.85 -13.43
C ALA A 6 2.65 -11.37 -13.36
N GLU A 7 3.48 -11.61 -14.38
CA GLU A 7 4.89 -11.19 -14.40
C GLU A 7 5.12 -9.79 -14.96
N SER A 8 4.26 -9.30 -15.86
CA SER A 8 4.35 -7.95 -16.45
C SER A 8 3.44 -6.92 -15.76
N ASP A 9 2.73 -7.34 -14.71
CA ASP A 9 1.75 -6.50 -14.05
C ASP A 9 2.45 -5.42 -13.19
N VAL A 10 2.45 -4.19 -13.71
CA VAL A 10 2.94 -3.00 -13.03
C VAL A 10 2.25 -2.82 -11.68
N GLU A 11 0.99 -3.24 -11.52
CA GLU A 11 0.27 -3.18 -10.25
C GLU A 11 0.89 -4.12 -9.20
N ALA A 12 1.37 -5.30 -9.60
CA ALA A 12 2.08 -6.24 -8.74
C ALA A 12 3.40 -5.65 -8.23
N TRP A 13 4.14 -4.99 -9.13
CA TRP A 13 5.36 -4.29 -8.75
C TRP A 13 5.06 -3.15 -7.78
N ILE A 14 4.07 -2.30 -8.03
CA ILE A 14 3.73 -1.15 -7.17
C ILE A 14 3.28 -1.62 -5.78
N THR A 15 2.40 -2.62 -5.72
CA THR A 15 1.79 -3.09 -4.47
C THR A 15 2.62 -4.13 -3.73
N THR A 16 3.78 -4.55 -4.26
CA THR A 16 4.64 -5.63 -3.72
C THR A 16 3.98 -7.02 -3.69
N SER A 17 2.90 -7.17 -4.43
CA SER A 17 2.20 -8.42 -4.50
C SER A 17 3.09 -9.48 -5.19
N GLY A 18 3.12 -10.70 -4.66
CA GLY A 18 4.06 -11.73 -5.11
C GLY A 18 5.45 -11.71 -4.43
N SER A 19 5.75 -10.73 -3.57
CA SER A 19 6.98 -10.74 -2.76
C SER A 19 6.78 -11.38 -1.39
N ARG A 20 7.81 -12.07 -0.87
CA ARG A 20 7.77 -12.62 0.50
C ARG A 20 7.62 -11.49 1.52
N TRP A 21 6.84 -11.74 2.58
CA TRP A 21 6.75 -10.82 3.70
C TRP A 21 8.11 -10.66 4.39
N GLY A 22 8.46 -9.42 4.70
CA GLY A 22 9.70 -9.04 5.34
C GLY A 22 9.86 -7.52 5.39
N ALA A 23 10.96 -7.05 5.99
CA ALA A 23 11.20 -5.62 6.24
C ALA A 23 11.13 -4.76 4.97
N LYS A 24 11.65 -5.25 3.83
CA LYS A 24 11.61 -4.52 2.55
C LYS A 24 10.19 -4.32 2.03
N ARG A 25 9.36 -5.37 2.11
CA ARG A 25 7.94 -5.32 1.71
C ARG A 25 7.19 -4.34 2.62
N PHE A 26 7.37 -4.49 3.94
CA PHE A 26 6.74 -3.61 4.92
C PHE A 26 7.11 -2.14 4.72
N LEU A 27 8.40 -1.83 4.55
CA LEU A 27 8.88 -0.47 4.31
C LEU A 27 8.23 0.14 3.07
N LYS A 28 8.12 -0.62 1.97
CA LYS A 28 7.46 -0.13 0.76
C LYS A 28 5.97 0.15 0.94
N LEU A 29 5.27 -0.65 1.74
CA LEU A 29 3.85 -0.45 2.02
C LEU A 29 3.60 0.78 2.90
N VAL A 30 4.48 1.04 3.86
CA VAL A 30 4.39 2.19 4.78
C VAL A 30 4.87 3.48 4.10
N ASP A 31 6.02 3.42 3.44
CA ASP A 31 6.69 4.58 2.88
C ASP A 31 7.44 4.21 1.58
N GLY A 32 6.71 4.27 0.47
CA GLY A 32 7.26 4.02 -0.86
C GLY A 32 8.32 5.04 -1.28
N PHE A 33 8.31 6.24 -0.70
CA PHE A 33 9.29 7.28 -1.00
C PHE A 33 10.64 6.95 -0.36
N VAL A 34 10.68 6.69 0.94
CA VAL A 34 11.87 6.21 1.65
C VAL A 34 12.38 4.93 1.02
N PHE A 35 11.51 3.97 0.71
CA PHE A 35 11.91 2.75 0.01
C PHE A 35 12.62 3.04 -1.32
N GLY A 36 12.09 3.97 -2.11
CA GLY A 36 12.69 4.39 -3.37
C GLY A 36 14.07 5.02 -3.20
N ILE A 37 14.22 5.94 -2.23
CA ILE A 37 15.49 6.59 -1.93
C ILE A 37 16.52 5.59 -1.40
N VAL A 38 16.13 4.72 -0.45
CA VAL A 38 17.00 3.66 0.08
C VAL A 38 17.50 2.77 -1.05
N ASN A 39 16.63 2.31 -1.95
CA ASN A 39 17.06 1.51 -3.10
C ASN A 39 17.99 2.27 -4.05
N ALA A 40 17.76 3.57 -4.25
CA ALA A 40 18.65 4.39 -5.05
C ALA A 40 20.03 4.53 -4.41
N LEU A 41 20.11 4.69 -3.08
CA LEU A 41 21.37 4.79 -2.34
C LEU A 41 22.18 3.49 -2.36
N PHE A 42 21.51 2.34 -2.33
CA PHE A 42 22.11 1.01 -2.40
C PHE A 42 22.33 0.47 -3.82
N ALA A 43 22.05 1.25 -4.87
CA ALA A 43 22.29 0.79 -6.24
C ALA A 43 23.80 0.58 -6.50
N PRO A 44 24.19 -0.46 -7.26
CA PRO A 44 25.59 -0.88 -7.34
C PRO A 44 26.47 0.12 -8.10
N THR A 45 25.90 0.87 -9.04
CA THR A 45 26.66 1.83 -9.87
C THR A 45 26.15 3.25 -9.69
N TRP A 46 27.05 4.23 -9.76
CA TRP A 46 26.70 5.66 -9.65
C TRP A 46 25.65 6.09 -10.68
N LYS A 47 25.75 5.58 -11.91
CA LYS A 47 24.79 5.82 -12.99
C LYS A 47 23.38 5.35 -12.59
N GLU A 48 23.28 4.18 -11.95
CA GLU A 48 21.99 3.66 -11.47
C GLU A 48 21.47 4.40 -10.25
N LYS A 49 22.35 4.81 -9.32
CA LYS A 49 21.97 5.67 -8.18
C LYS A 49 21.27 6.93 -8.68
N ILE A 50 21.90 7.65 -9.61
CA ILE A 50 21.32 8.87 -10.21
C ILE A 50 20.00 8.55 -10.92
N ARG A 51 19.98 7.52 -11.78
CA ARG A 51 18.79 7.12 -12.54
C ARG A 51 17.60 6.85 -11.61
N LEU A 52 17.82 6.09 -10.53
CA LEU A 52 16.77 5.73 -9.58
C LEU A 52 16.33 6.93 -8.74
N THR A 53 17.26 7.75 -8.24
CA THR A 53 16.92 8.98 -7.51
C THR A 53 16.07 9.92 -8.38
N VAL A 54 16.50 10.18 -9.62
CA VAL A 54 15.73 11.01 -10.57
C VAL A 54 14.36 10.40 -10.84
N LYS A 55 14.27 9.07 -11.00
CA LYS A 55 12.99 8.38 -11.17
C LYS A 55 12.06 8.59 -9.97
N VAL A 56 12.56 8.42 -8.74
CA VAL A 56 11.77 8.62 -7.51
C VAL A 56 11.28 10.06 -7.41
N LEU A 57 12.16 11.03 -7.64
CA LEU A 57 11.80 12.45 -7.61
C LEU A 57 10.76 12.79 -8.68
N ARG A 58 10.95 12.34 -9.93
CA ARG A 58 10.01 12.61 -11.03
C ARG A 58 8.64 11.98 -10.82
N LEU A 59 8.58 10.75 -10.30
CA LEU A 59 7.31 10.07 -10.01
C LEU A 59 6.52 10.73 -8.87
N ASN A 60 7.20 11.48 -8.00
CA ASN A 60 6.56 12.18 -6.89
C ASN A 60 6.42 13.70 -7.16
N ALA A 61 7.04 14.26 -8.19
CA ALA A 61 7.01 15.70 -8.43
C ALA A 61 5.68 16.14 -9.10
N PRO A 62 5.14 17.32 -8.75
CA PRO A 62 5.50 18.14 -7.58
C PRO A 62 4.76 17.69 -6.31
N MET A 63 3.56 17.13 -6.45
CA MET A 63 2.62 16.96 -5.33
C MET A 63 3.06 15.91 -4.32
N GLY A 64 3.59 14.77 -4.77
CA GLY A 64 4.16 13.75 -3.88
C GLY A 64 5.36 14.28 -3.09
N LEU A 65 6.20 15.13 -3.68
CA LEU A 65 7.31 15.77 -2.95
C LEU A 65 6.82 16.74 -1.89
N LEU A 66 5.78 17.54 -2.19
CA LEU A 66 5.14 18.40 -1.19
C LEU A 66 4.49 17.57 -0.08
N TYR A 67 3.82 16.48 -0.44
CA TYR A 67 3.15 15.57 0.48
C TYR A 67 4.14 14.92 1.46
N TRP A 68 5.18 14.27 0.95
CA TRP A 68 6.22 13.63 1.77
C TRP A 68 7.09 14.66 2.50
N GLY A 69 7.39 15.79 1.86
CA GLY A 69 8.11 16.89 2.50
C GLY A 69 7.37 17.45 3.71
N CYS A 70 6.06 17.69 3.59
CA CYS A 70 5.22 18.11 4.70
C CYS A 70 5.22 17.08 5.84
N TRP A 71 5.11 15.79 5.50
CA TRP A 71 5.19 14.70 6.46
C TRP A 71 6.53 14.66 7.22
N TYR A 72 7.66 14.77 6.52
CA TYR A 72 8.97 14.70 7.16
C TYR A 72 9.33 15.97 7.94
N ILE A 73 8.91 17.16 7.49
CA ILE A 73 9.05 18.39 8.26
C ILE A 73 8.28 18.27 9.58
N PHE A 74 7.04 17.79 9.52
CA PHE A 74 6.22 17.53 10.70
C PHE A 74 6.92 16.56 11.67
N LEU A 75 7.31 15.38 11.18
CA LEU A 75 7.97 14.37 12.02
C LEU A 75 9.30 14.89 12.59
N GLY A 76 10.12 15.55 11.79
CA GLY A 76 11.41 16.08 12.21
C GLY A 76 11.27 17.14 13.30
N TYR A 77 10.35 18.09 13.13
CA TYR A 77 10.10 19.15 14.10
C TYR A 77 9.55 18.60 15.44
N HIS A 78 8.55 17.72 15.38
CA HIS A 78 7.96 17.14 16.59
C HIS A 78 8.91 16.16 17.30
N LEU A 79 9.72 15.41 16.55
CA LEU A 79 10.77 14.57 17.12
C LEU A 79 11.83 15.41 17.81
N TYR A 80 12.28 16.49 17.18
CA TYR A 80 13.28 17.40 17.74
C TYR A 80 12.80 18.09 19.02
N THR A 81 11.59 18.63 19.03
CA THR A 81 10.98 19.28 20.21
C THR A 81 10.75 18.28 21.34
N TRP A 82 10.23 17.09 21.02
CA TRP A 82 10.06 16.02 22.01
C TRP A 82 11.40 15.57 22.60
N ALA A 83 12.41 15.28 21.78
CA ALA A 83 13.75 14.89 22.25
C ALA A 83 14.40 15.99 23.11
N SER A 84 14.25 17.26 22.73
CA SER A 84 14.76 18.39 23.51
C SER A 84 14.11 18.48 24.88
N SER A 85 12.79 18.23 24.97
CA SER A 85 12.07 18.21 26.25
C SER A 85 12.58 17.12 27.21
N LEU A 86 12.95 15.95 26.68
CA LEU A 86 13.54 14.87 27.48
C LEU A 86 14.91 15.24 28.05
N MET A 87 15.61 16.18 27.41
CA MET A 87 16.89 16.72 27.85
C MET A 87 16.73 17.97 28.75
N GLY A 88 15.50 18.38 29.07
CA GLY A 88 15.22 19.59 29.83
C GLY A 88 15.47 20.89 29.05
N LEU A 89 15.58 20.81 27.72
CA LEU A 89 15.78 21.97 26.85
C LEU A 89 14.43 22.51 26.37
N THR A 90 14.25 23.82 26.49
CA THR A 90 13.10 24.54 25.93
C THR A 90 13.40 24.95 24.49
N VAL A 91 12.63 24.44 23.53
CA VAL A 91 12.71 24.85 22.12
C VAL A 91 11.75 26.00 21.90
N GLU A 92 12.29 27.22 21.76
CA GLU A 92 11.50 28.40 21.43
C GLU A 92 11.52 28.65 19.91
N PRO A 93 10.44 28.34 19.17
CA PRO A 93 10.41 28.55 17.73
C PRO A 93 10.34 30.04 17.39
N THR A 94 11.05 30.46 16.34
CA THR A 94 10.90 31.81 15.79
C THR A 94 9.45 32.06 15.30
N PRO A 95 9.00 33.31 15.15
CA PRO A 95 7.67 33.59 14.59
C PRO A 95 7.45 32.94 13.21
N ALA A 96 8.48 32.94 12.35
CA ALA A 96 8.42 32.30 11.04
C ALA A 96 8.28 30.77 11.15
N THR A 97 9.04 30.14 12.05
CA THR A 97 8.91 28.70 12.33
C THR A 97 7.52 28.36 12.86
N SER A 98 6.99 29.17 13.77
CA SER A 98 5.66 28.98 14.36
C SER A 98 4.56 29.06 13.31
N MET A 99 4.63 30.05 12.40
CA MET A 99 3.68 30.18 11.29
C MET A 99 3.76 28.98 10.34
N LEU A 100 4.97 28.57 9.93
CA LEU A 100 5.18 27.41 9.07
C LEU A 100 4.62 26.13 9.72
N MET A 101 4.93 25.91 11.00
CA MET A 101 4.47 24.72 11.70
C MET A 101 2.96 24.74 11.93
N GLY A 102 2.30 25.89 12.05
CA GLY A 102 0.85 26.00 12.03
C GLY A 102 0.23 25.45 10.75
N VAL A 103 0.80 25.82 9.59
CA VAL A 103 0.37 25.29 8.28
C VAL A 103 0.67 23.80 8.15
N VAL A 104 1.90 23.38 8.49
CA VAL A 104 2.32 21.97 8.41
C VAL A 104 1.48 21.08 9.30
N ASN A 105 1.25 21.46 10.57
CA ASN A 105 0.41 20.70 11.49
C ASN A 105 -1.01 20.55 10.96
N SER A 106 -1.60 21.64 10.46
CA SER A 106 -2.95 21.63 9.88
C SER A 106 -3.02 20.72 8.66
N ALA A 107 -2.07 20.87 7.73
CA ALA A 107 -1.99 20.03 6.54
C ALA A 107 -1.80 18.55 6.88
N VAL A 108 -0.97 18.24 7.88
CA VAL A 108 -0.73 16.85 8.28
C VAL A 108 -1.95 16.22 8.93
N VAL A 109 -2.59 16.90 9.88
CA VAL A 109 -3.76 16.34 10.59
C VAL A 109 -4.95 16.18 9.65
N ILE A 110 -5.19 17.14 8.76
CA ILE A 110 -6.40 17.16 7.92
C ILE A 110 -6.20 16.32 6.66
N ILE A 111 -5.02 16.38 6.03
CA ILE A 111 -4.79 15.83 4.69
C ILE A 111 -3.76 14.70 4.73
N VAL A 112 -2.53 14.97 5.17
CA VAL A 112 -1.41 14.03 4.94
C VAL A 112 -1.56 12.75 5.74
N ALA A 113 -1.71 12.82 7.07
CA ALA A 113 -1.78 11.64 7.92
C ALA A 113 -2.97 10.72 7.60
N PRO A 114 -4.22 11.22 7.43
CA PRO A 114 -5.33 10.37 7.01
C PRO A 114 -5.08 9.67 5.67
N ASN A 115 -4.45 10.37 4.71
CA ASN A 115 -4.10 9.77 3.43
C ASN A 115 -2.95 8.76 3.53
N ILE A 116 -1.95 8.95 4.40
CA ILE A 116 -0.89 7.96 4.66
C ILE A 116 -1.51 6.69 5.24
N ILE A 117 -2.39 6.83 6.24
CA ILE A 117 -3.07 5.68 6.87
C ILE A 117 -3.91 4.94 5.83
N ARG A 118 -4.71 5.68 5.05
CA ARG A 118 -5.49 5.11 3.93
C ARG A 118 -4.62 4.40 2.91
N GLN A 119 -3.50 5.01 2.53
CA GLN A 119 -2.58 4.45 1.55
C GLN A 119 -1.98 3.13 2.05
N PHE A 120 -1.55 3.09 3.31
CA PHE A 120 -1.06 1.88 3.94
C PHE A 120 -2.13 0.79 4.00
N CYS A 121 -3.36 1.12 4.45
CA CYS A 121 -4.44 0.14 4.52
C CYS A 121 -4.81 -0.42 3.15
N LEU A 122 -4.90 0.42 2.12
CA LEU A 122 -5.14 -0.02 0.74
C LEU A 122 -4.03 -0.93 0.23
N PHE A 123 -2.76 -0.54 0.38
CA PHE A 123 -1.65 -1.35 -0.07
C PHE A 123 -1.52 -2.65 0.71
N PHE A 124 -1.74 -2.61 2.02
CA PHE A 124 -1.74 -3.81 2.86
C PHE A 124 -2.82 -4.80 2.39
N ILE A 125 -4.07 -4.35 2.27
CA ILE A 125 -5.18 -5.21 1.84
C ILE A 125 -4.96 -5.68 0.40
N SER A 126 -4.76 -4.76 -0.55
CA SER A 126 -4.61 -5.06 -1.97
C SER A 126 -3.45 -6.01 -2.23
N SER A 127 -2.33 -5.82 -1.53
CA SER A 127 -1.17 -6.68 -1.71
C SER A 127 -1.33 -8.08 -1.14
N ASN A 128 -2.35 -8.36 -0.34
CA ASN A 128 -2.57 -9.69 0.23
C ASN A 128 -3.74 -10.45 -0.43
N ILE A 129 -4.61 -9.76 -1.17
CA ILE A 129 -5.78 -10.38 -1.81
C ILE A 129 -5.51 -10.93 -3.20
N HIS A 130 -4.50 -10.45 -3.91
CA HIS A 130 -4.18 -10.89 -5.26
C HIS A 130 -3.20 -12.07 -5.24
N TYR A 131 -3.46 -13.09 -6.06
CA TYR A 131 -2.55 -14.23 -6.25
C TYR A 131 -1.59 -13.99 -7.43
N PHE A 132 -0.37 -14.53 -7.35
CA PHE A 132 0.70 -14.29 -8.34
C PHE A 132 1.45 -15.53 -8.77
N GLY A 133 1.80 -15.56 -10.05
CA GLY A 133 2.80 -16.44 -10.65
C GLY A 133 2.34 -17.88 -10.95
N ASP A 134 1.43 -18.46 -10.18
CA ASP A 134 0.89 -19.81 -10.39
C ASP A 134 -0.64 -19.82 -10.58
N VAL A 135 -1.17 -18.69 -11.05
CA VAL A 135 -2.57 -18.49 -11.41
C VAL A 135 -2.78 -18.89 -12.87
N MET A 136 -3.80 -19.69 -13.15
CA MET A 136 -4.13 -20.08 -14.53
C MET A 136 -4.44 -18.84 -15.39
N PRO A 137 -3.89 -18.73 -16.61
CA PRO A 137 -4.18 -17.61 -17.50
C PRO A 137 -5.68 -17.44 -17.72
N ARG A 138 -6.15 -16.18 -17.63
CA ARG A 138 -7.56 -15.80 -17.82
C ARG A 138 -8.56 -16.47 -16.86
N ASN A 139 -8.09 -17.01 -15.72
CA ASN A 139 -8.96 -17.58 -14.71
C ASN A 139 -9.24 -16.58 -13.57
N ALA A 140 -10.35 -15.86 -13.66
CA ALA A 140 -10.76 -14.87 -12.65
C ALA A 140 -10.96 -15.49 -11.24
N LEU A 141 -11.33 -16.77 -11.14
CA LEU A 141 -11.53 -17.47 -9.86
C LEU A 141 -10.24 -17.59 -9.04
N GLN A 142 -9.09 -17.55 -9.70
CA GLN A 142 -7.78 -17.71 -9.07
C GLN A 142 -7.01 -16.40 -8.94
N GLN A 143 -7.51 -15.28 -9.50
CA GLN A 143 -6.79 -14.00 -9.48
C GLN A 143 -6.79 -13.36 -8.10
N THR A 144 -7.88 -13.49 -7.35
CA THR A 144 -8.03 -12.84 -6.04
C THR A 144 -8.77 -13.72 -5.04
N GLN A 145 -8.66 -13.37 -3.77
CA GLN A 145 -9.49 -13.86 -2.67
C GLN A 145 -10.38 -12.76 -2.10
N VAL A 146 -11.46 -13.16 -1.43
CA VAL A 146 -12.26 -12.25 -0.59
C VAL A 146 -11.64 -12.19 0.81
N MET A 147 -11.39 -10.98 1.32
CA MET A 147 -10.79 -10.79 2.63
C MET A 147 -11.69 -9.92 3.50
N ASN A 148 -12.52 -10.57 4.32
CA ASN A 148 -13.64 -9.97 5.06
C ASN A 148 -13.68 -10.37 6.56
N ARG A 149 -12.58 -10.91 7.11
CA ARG A 149 -12.53 -11.27 8.53
C ARG A 149 -12.69 -10.05 9.44
N TRP A 150 -13.48 -10.16 10.50
CA TRP A 150 -13.85 -9.04 11.38
C TRP A 150 -12.65 -8.25 11.92
N TRP A 151 -11.52 -8.87 12.25
CA TRP A 151 -10.35 -8.16 12.81
C TRP A 151 -9.63 -7.27 11.79
N LEU A 152 -9.96 -7.40 10.49
CA LEU A 152 -9.48 -6.48 9.46
C LEU A 152 -10.26 -5.17 9.42
N TRP A 153 -11.31 -5.00 10.24
CA TRP A 153 -12.15 -3.80 10.23
C TRP A 153 -11.37 -2.48 10.31
N PRO A 154 -10.25 -2.33 11.05
CA PRO A 154 -9.52 -1.06 11.07
C PRO A 154 -8.94 -0.74 9.69
N PHE A 155 -8.37 -1.74 9.00
CA PHE A 155 -7.86 -1.57 7.65
C PHE A 155 -8.99 -1.30 6.65
N GLN A 156 -10.10 -2.05 6.77
CA GLN A 156 -11.27 -1.91 5.91
C GLN A 156 -11.94 -0.55 6.05
N LEU A 157 -11.92 0.06 7.23
CA LEU A 157 -12.45 1.41 7.44
C LEU A 157 -11.73 2.43 6.54
N PHE A 158 -10.40 2.38 6.51
CA PHE A 158 -9.59 3.30 5.73
C PHE A 158 -9.54 2.97 4.23
N CYS A 159 -9.90 1.75 3.83
CA CYS A 159 -10.02 1.36 2.43
C CYS A 159 -11.45 1.10 1.94
N PHE A 160 -12.47 1.54 2.67
CA PHE A 160 -13.90 1.36 2.32
C PHE A 160 -14.28 -0.08 1.96
N ASN A 161 -13.88 -1.02 2.83
CA ASN A 161 -14.18 -2.45 2.70
C ASN A 161 -13.63 -3.08 1.40
N PHE A 162 -12.58 -2.48 0.82
CA PHE A 162 -11.97 -2.92 -0.42
C PHE A 162 -11.59 -4.41 -0.41
N GLY A 163 -11.04 -4.93 0.69
CA GLY A 163 -10.64 -6.34 0.74
C GLY A 163 -11.81 -7.30 0.61
N SER A 164 -13.01 -6.86 1.02
CA SER A 164 -14.21 -7.67 0.94
C SER A 164 -14.89 -7.60 -0.42
N THR A 165 -14.70 -6.53 -1.20
CA THR A 165 -15.48 -6.26 -2.42
C THR A 165 -14.64 -6.23 -3.69
N HIS A 166 -13.32 -6.13 -3.59
CA HIS A 166 -12.43 -6.04 -4.75
C HIS A 166 -12.51 -7.27 -5.64
N CYS A 167 -12.62 -8.48 -5.06
CA CYS A 167 -12.78 -9.71 -5.83
C CYS A 167 -13.97 -9.63 -6.82
N ILE A 168 -15.08 -9.00 -6.43
CA ILE A 168 -16.26 -8.80 -7.29
C ILE A 168 -15.90 -8.03 -8.58
N HIS A 169 -14.95 -7.08 -8.50
CA HIS A 169 -14.49 -6.31 -9.65
C HIS A 169 -13.91 -7.17 -10.77
N HIS A 170 -13.26 -8.29 -10.42
CA HIS A 170 -12.65 -9.20 -11.40
C HIS A 170 -13.71 -9.95 -12.21
N PHE A 171 -14.96 -9.98 -11.76
CA PHE A 171 -16.10 -10.59 -12.46
C PHE A 171 -17.02 -9.55 -13.09
N VAL A 172 -17.25 -8.42 -12.40
CA VAL A 172 -18.15 -7.36 -12.85
C VAL A 172 -17.40 -6.02 -12.87
N VAL A 173 -16.53 -5.87 -13.86
CA VAL A 173 -15.59 -4.73 -14.00
C VAL A 173 -16.31 -3.38 -14.11
N LYS A 174 -17.53 -3.37 -14.67
CA LYS A 174 -18.33 -2.16 -14.87
C LYS A 174 -18.92 -1.59 -13.58
N ASP A 175 -18.99 -2.38 -12.51
CA ASP A 175 -19.66 -1.96 -11.28
C ASP A 175 -18.76 -1.03 -10.45
N PRO A 176 -19.23 0.19 -10.13
CA PRO A 176 -18.52 1.07 -9.22
C PRO A 176 -18.51 0.48 -7.81
N PHE A 177 -17.62 1.00 -6.96
CA PHE A 177 -17.36 0.42 -5.63
C PHE A 177 -18.63 0.34 -4.75
N TYR A 178 -19.53 1.33 -4.84
CA TYR A 178 -20.74 1.37 -4.03
C TYR A 178 -21.75 0.29 -4.44
N LEU A 179 -21.91 -0.02 -5.73
CA LEU A 179 -22.76 -1.13 -6.18
C LEU A 179 -22.18 -2.46 -5.70
N ARG A 180 -20.86 -2.65 -5.81
CA ARG A 180 -20.18 -3.83 -5.27
C ARG A 180 -20.38 -3.99 -3.76
N GLN A 181 -20.42 -2.89 -3.01
CA GLN A 181 -20.71 -2.93 -1.58
C GLN A 181 -22.16 -3.34 -1.30
N MET A 182 -23.12 -2.81 -2.07
CA MET A 182 -24.55 -3.14 -1.92
C MET A 182 -24.84 -4.60 -2.29
N THR A 183 -24.15 -5.15 -3.29
CA THR A 183 -24.34 -6.53 -3.76
C THR A 183 -23.46 -7.56 -3.05
N ALA A 184 -22.52 -7.11 -2.21
CA ALA A 184 -21.54 -7.97 -1.54
C ALA A 184 -22.14 -9.21 -0.85
N PRO A 185 -23.25 -9.12 -0.07
CA PRO A 185 -23.80 -10.29 0.60
C PRO A 185 -24.26 -11.39 -0.35
N PHE A 186 -24.77 -11.02 -1.53
CA PHE A 186 -25.16 -11.97 -2.57
C PHE A 186 -23.94 -12.46 -3.35
N ALA A 187 -23.07 -11.53 -3.78
CA ALA A 187 -21.87 -11.85 -4.52
C ALA A 187 -20.94 -12.80 -3.74
N HIS A 188 -20.81 -12.64 -2.43
CA HIS A 188 -19.98 -13.54 -1.60
C HIS A 188 -20.47 -14.99 -1.63
N LYS A 189 -21.79 -15.22 -1.65
CA LYS A 189 -22.34 -16.58 -1.76
C LYS A 189 -21.96 -17.21 -3.09
N VAL A 190 -22.19 -16.47 -4.18
CA VAL A 190 -21.84 -16.92 -5.55
C VAL A 190 -20.34 -17.16 -5.70
N LEU A 191 -19.50 -16.26 -5.16
CA LEU A 191 -18.04 -16.41 -5.20
C LEU A 191 -17.59 -17.65 -4.42
N ALA A 192 -18.16 -17.90 -3.23
CA ALA A 192 -17.84 -19.07 -2.44
C ALA A 192 -18.27 -20.38 -3.13
N GLU A 193 -19.48 -20.41 -3.70
CA GLU A 193 -19.99 -21.54 -4.49
C GLU A 193 -19.12 -21.83 -5.73
N ALA A 194 -18.62 -20.78 -6.38
CA ALA A 194 -17.72 -20.88 -7.53
C ALA A 194 -16.27 -21.26 -7.14
N GLY A 195 -15.97 -21.42 -5.85
CA GLY A 195 -14.65 -21.84 -5.36
C GLY A 195 -13.62 -20.73 -5.15
N VAL A 196 -14.05 -19.46 -5.14
CA VAL A 196 -13.17 -18.35 -4.73
C VAL A 196 -12.83 -18.50 -3.25
N ARG A 197 -11.55 -18.30 -2.93
CA ARG A 197 -11.06 -18.42 -1.55
C ARG A 197 -11.45 -17.21 -0.71
N PHE A 198 -11.71 -17.46 0.57
CA PHE A 198 -11.99 -16.43 1.56
C PHE A 198 -10.93 -16.48 2.65
N ASN A 199 -10.32 -15.33 2.96
CA ASN A 199 -9.40 -15.15 4.07
C ASN A 199 -8.27 -16.20 4.09
N ASP A 200 -7.71 -16.54 2.93
CA ASP A 200 -6.50 -17.34 2.77
C ASP A 200 -5.28 -16.53 3.24
N PHE A 201 -5.09 -16.49 4.56
CA PHE A 201 -3.91 -15.91 5.19
C PHE A 201 -2.65 -16.79 5.02
N GLY A 202 -2.75 -17.92 4.32
CA GLY A 202 -1.58 -18.72 3.93
C GLY A 202 -0.70 -17.99 2.90
N THR A 203 -1.26 -17.05 2.14
CA THR A 203 -0.55 -16.22 1.15
C THR A 203 0.65 -15.48 1.73
N TYR A 204 0.61 -15.14 3.02
CA TYR A 204 1.67 -14.43 3.73
C TYR A 204 2.97 -15.24 3.77
N LYS A 205 2.85 -16.57 3.85
CA LYS A 205 3.99 -17.51 3.83
C LYS A 205 4.42 -17.87 2.42
N ARG A 206 3.48 -17.86 1.47
CA ARG A 206 3.70 -18.34 0.10
C ARG A 206 3.93 -17.24 -0.93
N ALA A 207 4.23 -16.01 -0.49
CA ALA A 207 4.40 -14.86 -1.39
C ALA A 207 3.23 -14.74 -2.38
N ASN A 208 2.00 -14.88 -1.88
CA ASN A 208 0.77 -14.81 -2.66
C ASN A 208 0.60 -15.87 -3.76
N ARG A 209 1.29 -17.01 -3.70
CA ARG A 209 0.99 -18.14 -4.60
C ARG A 209 -0.38 -18.74 -4.30
N TYR A 210 -1.12 -19.09 -5.34
CA TYR A 210 -2.41 -19.75 -5.25
C TYR A 210 -2.26 -21.19 -4.77
N ASN A 211 -1.30 -21.94 -5.30
CA ASN A 211 -1.01 -23.31 -4.90
C ASN A 211 0.05 -23.36 -3.79
N LEU A 212 0.08 -24.50 -3.08
CA LEU A 212 1.10 -24.80 -2.06
C LEU A 212 2.42 -25.26 -2.69
N THR A 213 2.35 -25.89 -3.85
CA THR A 213 3.50 -26.36 -4.62
C THR A 213 4.13 -25.21 -5.39
N LEU A 214 5.41 -24.96 -5.11
CA LEU A 214 6.27 -24.24 -6.05
C LEU A 214 6.25 -25.05 -7.36
N PRO A 215 6.18 -24.41 -8.55
CA PRO A 215 6.59 -25.11 -9.76
C PRO A 215 8.02 -25.59 -9.51
N ASP A 216 8.30 -26.86 -9.81
CA ASP A 216 9.66 -27.39 -9.74
C ASP A 216 10.62 -26.43 -10.47
N ALA A 217 11.68 -26.06 -9.78
CA ALA A 217 12.70 -25.11 -10.26
C ALA A 217 13.49 -25.67 -11.44
#